data_AF-A0A2T3M724-F1
#
_entry.id   AF-A0A2T3M724-F1
#
_cell.length_a   1.000
_cell.length_b   1.000
_cell.length_c   1.000
_cell.angle_alpha   90.00
_cell.angle_beta   90.00
_cell.angle_gamma   90.00
#
_symmetry.space_group_name_H-M   'P 1'
#
loop_
_entity.id
_entity.type
_entity.pdbx_description
1 polymer ?
#
loop_
_entity_poly.entity_id
_entity_poly.type
_entity_poly.pdbx_seq_one_letter_code
_entity_poly.pdbx_strand_id
1 'polypeptide(L)'
;MLVEQRDFTLLGKKKRHAHISVIPTGKLRVNILEDNAEQEAEFSQLWFSKTGTKTLLVCRDESKVNWQIDLSNKDAKELEHLIESAQEDYEILMRDL
;
A
#
# COMPACT_ATOMS: atom_id res chain seq x y z
N MET A 1 15.50 -9.97 3.64
CA MET A 1 14.25 -9.20 3.53
C MET A 1 14.32 -8.32 2.30
N LEU A 2 13.51 -8.61 1.29
CA LEU A 2 13.36 -7.76 0.12
C LEU A 2 12.16 -6.85 0.38
N VAL A 3 12.38 -5.54 0.33
CA VAL A 3 11.27 -4.56 0.33
C VAL A 3 10.72 -4.55 -1.08
N GLU A 4 9.44 -4.90 -1.24
CA GLU A 4 8.82 -4.88 -2.57
C GLU A 4 8.38 -3.46 -2.91
N GLN A 5 8.92 -2.94 -4.01
CA GLN A 5 8.65 -1.58 -4.47
C GLN A 5 7.82 -1.65 -5.75
N ARG A 6 6.73 -0.89 -5.79
CA ARG A 6 5.81 -0.85 -6.92
C ARG A 6 5.37 0.58 -7.19
N ASP A 7 5.51 1.01 -8.44
CA ASP A 7 5.01 2.30 -8.91
C ASP A 7 3.57 2.15 -9.40
N PHE A 8 2.68 2.93 -8.80
CA PHE A 8 1.27 2.97 -9.17
C PHE A 8 0.89 4.33 -9.73
N THR A 9 -0.04 4.32 -10.69
CA THR A 9 -0.62 5.55 -11.23
C THR A 9 -1.94 5.82 -10.53
N LEU A 10 -2.03 6.94 -9.83
CA LEU A 10 -3.26 7.36 -9.16
C LEU A 10 -4.32 7.76 -10.20
N LEU A 11 -5.55 7.30 -9.99
CA LEU A 11 -6.69 7.58 -10.86
C LEU A 11 -7.37 8.94 -10.58
N GLY A 12 -6.81 9.73 -9.67
CA GLY A 12 -7.29 11.06 -9.30
C GLY A 12 -7.22 12.10 -10.42
N LYS A 13 -7.62 13.34 -10.12
CA LYS A 13 -7.69 14.45 -11.09
C LYS A 13 -6.33 14.82 -11.73
N LYS A 14 -5.22 14.41 -11.12
CA LYS A 14 -3.88 14.54 -11.67
C LYS A 14 -3.27 13.14 -11.72
N LYS A 15 -2.71 12.75 -12.86
CA LYS A 15 -2.03 11.47 -13.09
C LYS A 15 -0.71 11.42 -12.30
N ARG A 16 -0.85 11.30 -10.99
CA ARG A 16 0.25 11.24 -10.04
C ARG A 16 0.80 9.84 -9.96
N HIS A 17 2.12 9.76 -9.87
CA HIS A 17 2.81 8.50 -9.60
C HIS A 17 3.01 8.38 -8.09
N ALA A 18 2.47 7.31 -7.53
CA ALA A 18 2.67 6.90 -6.14
C ALA A 18 3.61 5.70 -6.14
N HIS A 19 4.81 5.90 -5.62
CA HIS A 19 5.77 4.83 -5.40
C HIS A 19 5.49 4.19 -4.05
N ILE A 20 5.03 2.94 -4.06
CA ILE A 20 4.67 2.22 -2.84
C ILE A 20 5.77 1.20 -2.52
N SER A 21 6.25 1.19 -1.29
CA SER A 21 7.21 0.22 -0.79
C SER A 21 6.58 -0.60 0.33
N VAL A 22 6.38 -1.88 0.05
CA VAL A 22 5.83 -2.90 0.96
C VAL A 22 6.98 -3.49 1.74
N ILE A 23 6.95 -3.31 3.06
CA ILE A 23 7.97 -3.78 3.97
C ILE A 23 7.39 -5.01 4.70
N PRO A 24 7.96 -6.22 4.52
CA PRO A 24 7.43 -7.47 5.09
C PRO A 24 7.39 -7.47 6.63
N THR A 25 8.01 -6.49 7.28
CA THR A 25 7.91 -6.27 8.73
C THR A 25 6.55 -5.69 9.18
N GLY A 26 5.59 -5.47 8.27
CA GLY A 26 4.27 -4.94 8.59
C GLY A 26 4.04 -3.46 8.24
N LYS A 27 4.90 -2.87 7.40
CA LYS A 27 4.86 -1.43 7.08
C LYS A 27 4.74 -1.18 5.59
N LEU A 28 4.11 -0.08 5.24
CA LEU A 28 3.92 0.40 3.88
C LEU A 28 4.37 1.86 3.78
N ARG A 29 5.22 2.17 2.81
CA ARG A 29 5.57 3.55 2.47
C ARG A 29 4.95 3.92 1.15
N VAL A 30 4.44 5.14 1.04
CA VAL A 30 3.89 5.71 -0.18
C VAL A 30 4.57 7.04 -0.42
N ASN A 31 5.29 7.16 -1.53
CA ASN A 31 5.95 8.38 -1.94
C ASN A 31 5.28 8.93 -3.21
N ILE A 32 4.71 10.12 -3.13
CA ILE A 32 4.13 10.81 -4.29
C ILE A 32 5.22 11.64 -4.96
N LEU A 33 5.74 11.15 -6.08
CA LEU A 33 6.87 11.74 -6.80
C LEU A 33 6.61 13.19 -7.23
N GLU A 34 5.37 13.53 -7.59
CA GLU A 34 5.00 14.89 -8.02
C GLU A 34 4.96 15.91 -6.87
N ASP A 35 4.62 15.48 -5.66
CA ASP A 35 4.44 16.37 -4.50
C ASP A 35 5.65 16.30 -3.54
N ASN A 36 6.60 15.38 -3.82
CA ASN A 36 7.70 14.99 -2.94
C ASN A 36 7.21 14.69 -1.51
N ALA A 37 6.02 14.09 -1.42
CA ALA A 37 5.34 13.78 -0.18
C ALA A 37 5.49 12.29 0.12
N GLU A 38 6.18 11.98 1.21
CA GLU A 38 6.31 10.63 1.73
C GLU A 38 5.29 10.41 2.86
N GLN A 39 4.62 9.27 2.82
CA GLN A 39 3.64 8.81 3.79
C GLN A 39 4.04 7.40 4.23
N GLU A 40 4.03 7.12 5.52
CA GLU A 40 4.22 5.76 6.07
C GLU A 40 2.93 5.32 6.75
N ALA A 41 2.64 4.03 6.70
CA ALA A 41 1.50 3.39 7.33
C ALA A 41 1.83 1.95 7.73
N GLU A 42 1.18 1.44 8.77
CA GLU A 42 1.25 0.01 9.10
C GLU A 42 0.15 -0.77 8.38
N PHE A 43 0.38 -2.05 8.07
CA PHE A 43 -0.65 -2.87 7.40
C PHE A 43 -1.94 -2.96 8.21
N SER A 44 -1.84 -2.98 9.55
CA SER A 44 -2.99 -2.92 10.45
C SER A 44 -3.82 -1.63 10.33
N GLN A 45 -3.23 -0.58 9.76
CA GLN A 45 -3.83 0.74 9.56
C GLN A 45 -4.33 0.97 8.13
N LEU A 46 -4.04 0.03 7.21
CA LEU A 46 -4.46 0.10 5.82
C LEU A 46 -5.85 -0.51 5.66
N TRP A 47 -6.72 0.24 4.98
CA TRP A 47 -8.03 -0.21 4.57
C TRP A 47 -8.19 -0.09 3.06
N PHE A 48 -8.44 -1.23 2.43
CA PHE A 48 -8.79 -1.30 1.02
C PHE A 48 -10.31 -1.22 0.88
N SER A 49 -10.79 -0.14 0.26
CA SER A 49 -12.21 0.09 0.00
C SER A 49 -12.45 0.14 -1.50
N LYS A 50 -12.97 -0.96 -2.05
CA LYS A 50 -13.33 -1.04 -3.46
C LYS A 50 -14.57 -0.19 -3.74
N THR A 51 -14.46 0.77 -4.66
CA THR A 51 -15.54 1.67 -5.06
C THR A 51 -15.70 1.67 -6.57
N GLY A 52 -16.67 0.89 -7.05
CA GLY A 52 -16.98 0.77 -8.48
C GLY A 52 -15.77 0.31 -9.30
N THR A 53 -15.23 1.21 -10.13
CA THR A 53 -14.11 0.94 -11.05
C THR A 53 -12.73 1.19 -10.47
N LYS A 54 -12.64 1.71 -9.25
CA LYS A 54 -11.38 1.99 -8.55
C LYS A 54 -11.38 1.40 -7.14
N THR A 55 -10.21 1.27 -6.55
CA THR A 55 -10.05 0.88 -5.15
C THR A 55 -9.35 1.99 -4.40
N LEU A 56 -9.93 2.38 -3.27
CA LEU A 56 -9.40 3.38 -2.37
C LEU A 56 -8.55 2.68 -1.33
N LEU A 57 -7.27 3.04 -1.26
CA LEU A 57 -6.42 2.66 -0.14
C LEU A 57 -6.46 3.80 0.87
N VAL A 58 -6.99 3.53 2.05
CA VAL A 58 -7.15 4.49 3.13
C VAL A 58 -6.24 4.07 4.28
N CYS A 59 -5.30 4.93 4.64
CA CYS A 59 -4.54 4.79 5.88
C CYS A 59 -5.28 5.52 6.99
N ARG A 60 -5.71 4.79 8.02
CA ARG A 60 -6.29 5.37 9.24
C ARG A 60 -5.65 4.78 10.48
N ASP A 61 -5.36 5.67 11.43
CA ASP A 61 -4.76 5.38 12.73
C ASP A 61 -5.81 5.68 13.80
N GLU A 62 -6.18 4.69 14.62
CA GLU A 62 -7.14 4.62 15.75
C GLU A 62 -8.47 5.42 15.67
N SER A 63 -8.47 6.67 15.20
CA SER A 63 -9.66 7.50 14.91
C SER A 63 -9.46 8.57 13.83
N LYS A 64 -8.35 8.59 13.09
CA LYS A 64 -8.03 9.60 12.08
C LYS A 64 -7.54 8.99 10.78
N VAL A 65 -8.05 9.48 9.65
CA VAL A 65 -7.50 9.17 8.32
C VAL A 65 -6.25 10.01 8.11
N ASN A 66 -5.09 9.36 8.03
CA ASN A 66 -3.82 10.04 7.74
C ASN A 66 -3.75 10.43 6.28
N TRP A 67 -4.00 9.47 5.39
CA TRP A 67 -3.99 9.67 3.95
C TRP A 67 -4.87 8.65 3.25
N GLN A 68 -5.25 8.99 2.02
CA GLN A 68 -5.97 8.08 1.15
C GLN A 68 -5.51 8.29 -0.29
N ILE A 69 -5.43 7.20 -1.05
CA ILE A 69 -5.09 7.23 -2.47
C ILE A 69 -6.10 6.41 -3.27
N ASP A 70 -6.39 6.85 -4.49
CA ASP A 70 -7.21 6.11 -5.43
C ASP A 70 -6.34 5.31 -6.41
N LEU A 71 -6.39 3.99 -6.26
CA LEU A 71 -5.71 3.03 -7.10
C LEU A 71 -6.70 2.40 -8.08
N SER A 72 -6.20 1.90 -9.20
CA SER A 72 -7.02 1.05 -10.07
C SER A 72 -7.37 -0.25 -9.35
N ASN A 73 -8.50 -0.87 -9.72
CA ASN A 73 -8.85 -2.19 -9.19
C ASN A 73 -7.75 -3.24 -9.42
N LYS A 74 -7.00 -3.12 -10.51
CA LYS A 74 -5.85 -3.98 -10.79
C LYS A 74 -4.70 -3.68 -9.83
N ASP A 75 -4.31 -2.42 -9.73
CA ASP A 75 -3.21 -1.95 -8.89
C ASP A 75 -3.40 -2.27 -7.41
N ALA A 76 -4.61 -2.02 -6.89
CA ALA A 76 -4.91 -2.32 -5.49
C ALA A 76 -4.91 -3.82 -5.20
N LYS A 77 -5.39 -4.65 -6.14
CA LYS A 77 -5.38 -6.10 -5.98
C LYS A 77 -3.96 -6.67 -6.03
N GLU A 78 -3.11 -6.11 -6.89
CA GLU A 78 -1.68 -6.42 -6.89
C GLU A 78 -1.02 -6.03 -5.57
N LEU A 79 -1.35 -4.85 -5.04
CA LEU A 79 -0.82 -4.37 -3.76
C LEU A 79 -1.27 -5.22 -2.56
N GLU A 80 -2.55 -5.61 -2.54
CA GLU A 80 -3.09 -6.49 -1.51
C GLU A 80 -2.38 -7.84 -1.54
N HIS A 81 -2.24 -8.44 -2.73
CA HIS A 81 -1.54 -9.71 -2.91
C HIS A 81 -0.06 -9.62 -2.50
N LEU A 82 0.60 -8.50 -2.81
CA LEU A 82 1.97 -8.20 -2.37
C LEU A 82 2.13 -8.19 -0.86
N ILE A 83 1.20 -7.52 -0.16
CA ILE A 83 1.22 -7.43 1.29
C ILE A 83 1.01 -8.83 1.89
N GLU A 84 0.03 -9.58 1.40
CA GLU A 84 -0.26 -10.94 1.84
C GLU A 84 0.94 -11.87 1.60
N SER A 85 1.52 -11.87 0.39
CA SER A 85 2.71 -12.66 0.09
C SER A 85 3.91 -12.26 0.97
N ALA A 86 4.14 -10.96 1.19
CA ALA A 86 5.22 -10.50 2.04
C ALA A 86 5.06 -10.91 3.52
N GLN A 87 3.81 -10.95 4.02
CA GLN A 87 3.52 -11.46 5.36
C GLN A 87 3.64 -12.99 5.44
N GLU A 88 3.15 -13.72 4.43
CA GLU A 88 3.23 -15.17 4.37
C GLU A 88 4.68 -15.66 4.27
N ASP A 89 5.52 -15.04 3.42
CA ASP A 89 6.95 -15.32 3.33
C ASP A 89 7.65 -15.11 4.68
N TYR A 90 7.28 -14.06 5.41
CA TYR A 90 7.81 -13.78 6.74
C TYR A 90 7.38 -14.83 7.77
N GLU A 91 6.10 -15.24 7.76
CA GLU A 91 5.58 -16.30 8.63
C GLU A 91 6.25 -17.65 8.34
N ILE A 92 6.45 -18.00 7.06
CA ILE A 92 7.14 -19.22 6.65
C ILE A 92 8.60 -19.17 7.13
N LEU A 93 9.30 -18.05 6.95
CA LEU A 93 10.69 -17.90 7.40
C LEU A 93 10.83 -18.05 8.92
N MET A 94 9.86 -17.55 9.69
CA MET A 94 9.84 -17.68 11.15
C MET A 94 9.45 -19.07 11.64
N ARG A 95 8.78 -19.87 10.80
CA ARG A 95 8.31 -21.20 11.16
C ARG A 95 9.33 -22.31 10.94
N ASP A 96 10.36 -22.04 10.15
CA ASP A 96 11.47 -22.96 9.87
C ASP A 96 12.66 -22.80 10.86
N LEU A 97 12.55 -21.91 11.85
CA LEU A 97 13.61 -21.58 12.82
C LEU A 97 13.47 -22.29 14.18
#